data_AF-A0A2J6TUL2-F1
#
_entry.id   AF-A0A2J6TUL2-F1
#
_cell.length_a   1.000
_cell.length_b   1.000
_cell.length_c   1.000
_cell.angle_alpha   90.00
_cell.angle_beta   90.00
_cell.angle_gamma   90.00
#
_symmetry.space_group_name_H-M   'P 1'
#
loop_
_entity.id
_entity.type
_entity.pdbx_description
1 polymer ?
#
loop_
_entity_poly.entity_id
_entity_poly.type
_entity_poly.pdbx_seq_one_letter_code
_entity_poly.pdbx_strand_id
1 'polypeptide(L)'
;MFVDARGGFGHQAKLLKGAPGRVGVQDLAQMEGEDIPGIEFQVHKFNQEQPAESARAYYLRFVIHHDYGFDGNLEILANIRKAMKPGYSRLLVNECIIPEQTPSRFMTIAGMSMMSLEGWKGRRGQYRELLEAAGLKVG
;
A
#
# COMPACT_ATOMS: atom_id res chain seq x y z
N MET A 1 1.39 15.42 -5.76
CA MET A 1 1.70 14.13 -6.39
C MET A 1 0.89 13.03 -5.72
N PHE A 2 0.40 12.07 -6.49
CA PHE A 2 -0.13 10.79 -6.02
C PHE A 2 0.91 9.70 -6.30
N VAL A 3 1.17 8.83 -5.32
CA VAL A 3 2.15 7.73 -5.45
C VAL A 3 1.40 6.40 -5.31
N ASP A 4 1.37 5.63 -6.39
CA ASP A 4 0.88 4.25 -6.44
C ASP A 4 2.04 3.30 -6.08
N ALA A 5 2.19 2.99 -4.79
CA ALA A 5 3.29 2.18 -4.28
C ALA A 5 2.97 0.69 -4.41
N ARG A 6 3.87 -0.05 -5.05
CA ARG A 6 3.66 -1.40 -5.60
C ARG A 6 2.47 -1.45 -6.58
N GLY A 7 2.41 -0.45 -7.45
CA GLY A 7 1.32 -0.29 -8.42
C GLY A 7 1.39 -1.23 -9.63
N GLY A 8 2.43 -2.07 -9.74
CA GLY A 8 2.67 -2.95 -10.89
C GLY A 8 2.70 -2.18 -12.21
N PHE A 9 1.92 -2.62 -13.19
CA PHE A 9 1.77 -1.96 -14.49
C PHE A 9 0.94 -0.66 -14.47
N GLY A 10 0.67 -0.09 -13.29
CA GLY A 10 0.03 1.21 -13.14
C GLY A 10 -1.48 1.21 -13.44
N HIS A 11 -2.17 0.08 -13.30
CA HIS A 11 -3.61 -0.01 -13.58
C HIS A 11 -4.44 0.98 -12.77
N GLN A 12 -4.04 1.26 -11.52
CA GLN A 12 -4.76 2.21 -10.66
C GLN A 12 -4.40 3.66 -11.02
N ALA A 13 -3.11 3.93 -11.26
CA ALA A 13 -2.66 5.21 -11.79
C ALA A 13 -3.34 5.60 -13.13
N LYS A 14 -3.61 4.65 -14.04
CA LYS A 14 -4.36 4.87 -15.30
C LYS A 14 -5.75 5.46 -15.06
N LEU A 15 -6.41 5.13 -13.94
CA LEU A 15 -7.74 5.66 -13.60
C LEU A 15 -7.71 7.13 -13.19
N LEU A 16 -6.53 7.66 -12.85
CA LEU A 16 -6.32 9.07 -12.51
C LEU A 16 -5.97 9.93 -13.73
N LYS A 17 -6.06 9.38 -14.95
CA LYS A 17 -5.78 10.14 -16.17
C LYS A 17 -6.70 11.37 -16.28
N GLY A 18 -6.10 12.54 -16.46
CA GLY A 18 -6.81 13.82 -16.52
C GLY A 18 -7.11 14.45 -15.16
N ALA A 19 -6.79 13.78 -14.05
CA ALA A 19 -6.81 14.41 -12.74
C ALA A 19 -5.69 15.47 -12.62
N PRO A 20 -5.91 16.56 -11.88
CA PRO A 20 -4.89 17.56 -11.68
C PRO A 20 -3.74 17.02 -10.82
N GLY A 21 -2.50 17.28 -11.26
CA GLY A 21 -1.27 16.95 -10.53
C GLY A 21 -0.50 15.77 -11.13
N ARG A 22 0.67 15.49 -10.54
CA ARG A 22 1.56 14.40 -10.95
C ARG A 22 1.13 13.06 -10.35
N VAL A 23 1.22 12.00 -11.14
CA VAL A 23 0.94 10.62 -10.73
C VAL A 23 2.21 9.79 -10.95
N GLY A 24 2.68 9.12 -9.90
CA GLY A 24 3.82 8.22 -9.97
C GLY A 24 3.43 6.79 -9.62
N VAL A 25 4.03 5.81 -10.30
CA VAL A 25 3.93 4.38 -9.99
C VAL A 25 5.30 3.89 -9.55
N GLN A 26 5.35 3.21 -8.41
CA GLN A 26 6.59 2.70 -7.84
C GLN A 26 6.54 1.19 -7.67
N ASP A 27 7.47 0.46 -8.26
CA ASP A 27 7.58 -0.99 -8.07
C ASP A 27 8.99 -1.52 -8.40
N LEU A 28 9.19 -2.82 -8.33
CA LEU A 28 10.46 -3.45 -8.72
C LEU A 28 10.72 -3.31 -10.22
N ALA A 29 12.00 -3.41 -10.60
CA ALA A 29 12.43 -3.26 -12.00
C ALA A 29 11.76 -4.25 -12.96
N GLN A 30 11.28 -5.40 -12.50
CA GLN A 30 10.55 -6.34 -13.36
C GLN A 30 9.14 -5.86 -13.75
N MET A 31 8.61 -4.86 -13.04
CA MET A 31 7.30 -4.27 -13.29
C MET A 31 7.46 -2.97 -14.08
N GLU A 32 8.17 -3.04 -15.22
CA GLU A 32 8.22 -1.92 -16.15
C GLU A 32 6.82 -1.69 -16.73
N GLY A 33 6.28 -0.50 -16.49
CA GLY A 33 5.04 -0.06 -17.08
C GLY A 33 5.21 0.32 -18.55
N GLU A 34 4.09 0.34 -19.27
CA GLU A 34 4.03 1.02 -20.56
C GLU A 34 4.29 2.52 -20.37
N ASP A 35 4.85 3.19 -21.38
CA ASP A 35 4.94 4.65 -21.38
C ASP A 35 3.53 5.26 -21.48
N ILE A 36 3.00 5.70 -20.34
CA ILE A 36 1.65 6.25 -20.24
C ILE A 36 1.77 7.76 -20.00
N PRO A 37 1.23 8.58 -20.92
CA PRO A 37 1.28 10.04 -20.77
C PRO A 37 0.70 10.51 -19.43
N GLY A 38 1.51 11.26 -18.67
CA GLY A 38 1.13 11.83 -17.37
C GLY A 38 1.36 10.91 -16.17
N ILE A 39 1.92 9.71 -16.38
CA ILE A 39 2.30 8.78 -15.30
C ILE A 39 3.80 8.57 -15.33
N GLU A 40 4.45 8.75 -14.18
CA GLU A 40 5.89 8.54 -14.02
C GLU A 40 6.14 7.18 -13.36
N PHE A 41 6.77 6.24 -14.06
CA PHE A 41 7.21 4.98 -13.45
C PHE A 41 8.58 5.15 -12.80
N GLN A 42 8.73 4.64 -11.58
CA GLN A 42 9.96 4.70 -10.82
C GLN A 42 10.27 3.33 -10.19
N VAL A 43 11.46 2.80 -10.44
CA VAL A 43 11.91 1.59 -9.76
C VAL A 43 12.17 1.91 -8.28
N HIS A 44 11.49 1.19 -7.39
CA HIS A 44 11.62 1.39 -5.95
C HIS A 44 11.34 0.10 -5.17
N LYS A 45 12.21 -0.20 -4.19
CA LYS A 45 12.01 -1.28 -3.22
C LYS A 45 11.41 -0.70 -1.94
N PHE A 46 10.32 -1.27 -1.45
CA PHE A 46 9.60 -0.76 -0.26
C PHE A 46 10.43 -0.73 1.02
N ASN A 47 11.49 -1.53 1.10
CA ASN A 47 12.36 -1.61 2.27
C ASN A 47 13.44 -0.52 2.26
N GLN A 48 13.41 0.34 1.25
CA GLN A 48 14.23 1.53 1.16
C GLN A 48 13.39 2.76 1.49
N GLU A 49 14.08 3.86 1.79
CA GLU A 49 13.41 5.13 2.03
C GLU A 49 12.59 5.56 0.82
N GLN A 50 11.38 6.06 1.08
CA GLN A 50 10.43 6.45 0.05
C GLN A 50 10.95 7.70 -0.69
N PRO A 51 11.31 7.61 -1.98
CA PRO A 51 11.97 8.70 -2.71
C PRO A 51 11.03 9.87 -3.05
N ALA A 52 9.73 9.63 -3.12
CA ALA A 52 8.74 10.65 -3.44
C ALA A 52 8.31 11.39 -2.17
N GLU A 53 9.13 12.33 -1.69
CA GLU A 53 8.84 13.07 -0.45
C GLU A 53 7.64 14.02 -0.58
N SER A 54 6.92 14.18 0.54
CA SER A 54 5.79 15.10 0.70
C SER A 54 4.70 14.94 -0.37
N ALA A 55 4.50 13.73 -0.91
CA ALA A 55 3.39 13.46 -1.80
C ALA A 55 2.04 13.73 -1.11
N ARG A 56 1.02 14.09 -1.88
CA ARG A 56 -0.33 14.38 -1.36
C ARG A 56 -0.98 13.10 -0.85
N ALA A 57 -0.80 12.01 -1.58
CA ALA A 57 -1.28 10.70 -1.21
C ALA A 57 -0.27 9.63 -1.59
N TYR A 58 -0.06 8.69 -0.69
CA TYR A 58 0.58 7.41 -0.94
C TYR A 58 -0.51 6.35 -0.91
N TYR A 59 -0.58 5.51 -1.93
CA TYR A 59 -1.58 4.48 -2.07
C TYR A 59 -0.91 3.11 -2.05
N LEU A 60 -1.43 2.23 -1.18
CA LEU A 60 -1.03 0.84 -1.08
C LEU A 60 -2.25 -0.03 -1.35
N ARG A 61 -2.11 -0.95 -2.32
CA ARG A 61 -3.14 -1.93 -2.63
C ARG A 61 -2.54 -3.34 -2.64
N PHE A 62 -3.02 -4.21 -1.76
CA PHE A 62 -2.50 -5.57 -1.60
C PHE A 62 -0.98 -5.63 -1.37
N VAL A 63 -0.46 -4.66 -0.61
CA VAL A 63 0.98 -4.54 -0.31
C VAL A 63 1.30 -5.03 1.08
N ILE A 64 0.35 -4.92 2.02
CA ILE A 64 0.51 -5.44 3.37
C ILE A 64 0.35 -6.95 3.30
N HIS A 65 1.45 -7.60 2.93
CA HIS A 65 1.47 -9.03 2.65
C HIS A 65 1.77 -9.82 3.91
N HIS A 66 1.15 -10.99 4.02
CA HIS A 66 1.40 -11.90 5.13
C HIS A 66 2.85 -12.40 5.15
N ASP A 67 3.47 -12.56 3.98
CA ASP A 67 4.87 -13.01 3.85
C ASP A 67 5.89 -12.11 4.55
N TYR A 68 5.57 -10.83 4.80
CA TYR A 68 6.47 -9.89 5.46
C TYR A 68 6.30 -9.85 6.99
N GLY A 69 5.30 -10.54 7.54
CA GLY A 69 4.99 -10.51 8.97
C GLY A 69 4.68 -9.11 9.50
N PHE A 70 4.62 -8.96 10.82
CA PHE A 70 4.33 -7.66 11.45
C PHE A 70 5.48 -6.67 11.22
N ASP A 71 6.72 -7.07 11.49
CA ASP A 71 7.89 -6.19 11.48
C ASP A 71 8.23 -5.68 10.07
N GLY A 72 8.16 -6.54 9.04
CA GLY A 72 8.41 -6.13 7.67
C GLY A 72 7.33 -5.15 7.17
N ASN A 73 6.07 -5.39 7.51
CA ASN A 73 4.99 -4.45 7.18
C ASN A 73 5.12 -3.13 7.95
N LEU A 74 5.60 -3.18 9.19
CA LEU A 74 5.88 -1.99 10.00
C LEU A 74 6.98 -1.14 9.36
N GLU A 75 8.05 -1.77 8.87
CA GLU A 75 9.16 -1.09 8.18
C GLU A 75 8.67 -0.35 6.93
N ILE A 76 7.82 -0.99 6.12
CA ILE A 76 7.21 -0.37 4.93
C ILE A 76 6.44 0.89 5.30
N LEU A 77 5.57 0.79 6.30
CA LEU A 77 4.75 1.91 6.76
C LEU A 77 5.60 3.02 7.38
N ALA A 78 6.67 2.67 8.09
CA ALA A 78 7.61 3.64 8.65
C ALA A 78 8.35 4.43 7.56
N ASN A 79 8.81 3.76 6.49
CA ASN A 79 9.46 4.42 5.36
C ASN A 79 8.51 5.40 4.66
N ILE A 80 7.24 5.02 4.48
CA ILE A 80 6.23 5.93 3.92
C ILE A 80 5.97 7.10 4.86
N ARG A 81 5.80 6.84 6.16
CA ARG A 81 5.58 7.89 7.16
C ARG A 81 6.70 8.92 7.16
N LYS A 82 7.97 8.52 7.04
CA LYS A 82 9.11 9.44 6.97
C LYS A 82 8.99 10.42 5.79
N ALA A 83 8.49 9.96 4.64
CA ALA A 83 8.25 10.79 3.48
C ALA A 83 6.96 11.62 3.55
N MET A 84 6.08 11.39 4.54
CA MET A 84 4.82 12.13 4.67
C MET A 84 5.02 13.50 5.31
N LYS A 85 4.35 14.52 4.76
CA LYS A 85 4.23 15.84 5.39
C LYS A 85 2.99 15.88 6.30
N PRO A 86 3.14 16.10 7.63
CA PRO A 86 2.00 16.21 8.55
C PRO A 86 0.98 17.26 8.10
N GLY A 87 -0.31 16.94 8.25
CA GLY A 87 -1.42 17.82 7.83
C GLY A 87 -1.69 17.84 6.32
N TYR A 88 -0.71 17.50 5.48
CA TYR A 88 -0.84 17.52 4.02
C TYR A 88 -0.98 16.13 3.40
N SER A 89 -0.06 15.22 3.73
CA SER A 89 0.00 13.88 3.16
C SER A 89 -1.06 12.96 3.77
N ARG A 90 -1.51 11.98 2.99
CA ARG A 90 -2.39 10.89 3.44
C ARG A 90 -1.85 9.55 2.94
N LEU A 91 -2.00 8.52 3.75
CA LEU A 91 -1.81 7.14 3.33
C LEU A 91 -3.20 6.53 3.08
N LEU A 92 -3.37 5.94 1.91
CA LEU A 92 -4.58 5.23 1.49
C LEU A 92 -4.24 3.75 1.41
N VAL A 93 -4.85 2.93 2.26
CA VAL A 93 -4.63 1.48 2.31
C VAL A 93 -5.87 0.76 1.79
N ASN A 94 -5.72 0.02 0.71
CA ASN A 94 -6.79 -0.79 0.10
C ASN A 94 -6.42 -2.28 0.21
N GLU A 95 -6.96 -2.92 1.25
CA GLU A 95 -6.68 -4.31 1.60
C GLU A 95 -7.96 -5.12 1.78
N CYS A 96 -7.84 -6.44 1.64
CA CYS A 96 -8.94 -7.36 1.98
C CYS A 96 -9.06 -7.49 3.49
N ILE A 97 -9.93 -6.69 4.10
CA ILE A 97 -10.19 -6.74 5.55
C ILE A 97 -11.16 -7.87 5.88
N ILE A 98 -10.72 -8.88 6.62
CA ILE A 98 -11.60 -9.95 7.11
C ILE A 98 -12.47 -9.42 8.25
N PRO A 99 -13.82 -9.49 8.15
CA PRO A 99 -14.73 -9.12 9.22
C PRO A 99 -14.56 -10.03 10.45
N GLU A 100 -14.73 -9.46 11.65
CA GLU A 100 -14.49 -10.20 12.90
C GLU A 100 -15.56 -11.25 13.22
N GLN A 101 -16.79 -11.08 12.73
CA GLN A 101 -17.94 -11.86 13.19
C GLN A 101 -18.52 -12.85 12.16
N THR A 102 -18.23 -12.71 10.86
CA THR A 102 -18.65 -13.69 9.85
C THR A 102 -17.92 -13.43 8.52
N PRO A 103 -16.87 -14.20 8.19
CA PRO A 103 -16.27 -14.13 6.86
C PRO A 103 -17.28 -14.64 5.82
N SER A 104 -17.49 -13.89 4.74
CA SER A 104 -18.27 -14.40 3.60
C SER A 104 -17.49 -15.54 2.93
N ARG A 105 -18.19 -16.48 2.27
CA ARG A 105 -17.57 -17.64 1.59
C ARG A 105 -16.47 -17.23 0.60
N PHE A 106 -16.60 -16.06 -0.03
CA PHE A 106 -15.59 -15.49 -0.92
C PHE A 106 -14.32 -15.05 -0.17
N MET A 107 -14.48 -14.45 1.02
CA MET A 107 -13.35 -14.10 1.89
C MET A 107 -12.72 -15.32 2.55
N THR A 108 -13.47 -16.40 2.76
CA THR A 108 -12.91 -17.69 3.19
C THR A 108 -12.03 -18.28 2.09
N ILE A 109 -12.46 -18.27 0.82
CA ILE A 109 -11.67 -18.79 -0.30
C ILE A 109 -10.45 -17.90 -0.59
N ALA A 110 -10.60 -16.57 -0.61
CA ALA A 110 -9.47 -15.65 -0.76
C ALA A 110 -8.51 -15.70 0.44
N GLY A 111 -9.04 -15.88 1.66
CA GLY A 111 -8.26 -16.08 2.88
C GLY A 111 -7.57 -17.45 2.95
N MET A 112 -8.13 -18.50 2.33
CA MET A 112 -7.49 -19.81 2.19
C MET A 112 -6.26 -19.75 1.28
N SER A 113 -6.24 -18.88 0.27
CA SER A 113 -5.04 -18.59 -0.54
C SER A 113 -3.99 -17.75 0.21
N MET A 114 -4.38 -17.11 1.33
CA MET A 114 -3.55 -16.30 2.23
C MET A 114 -3.27 -17.00 3.59
N MET A 115 -3.27 -18.34 3.61
CA MET A 115 -2.96 -19.11 4.82
C MET A 115 -1.45 -19.28 5.01
N SER A 116 -0.84 -18.40 5.79
CA SER A 116 0.38 -18.73 6.56
C SER A 116 0.06 -18.89 8.04
N LEU A 117 0.77 -19.81 8.68
CA LEU A 117 0.56 -20.42 9.99
C LEU A 117 0.81 -19.48 11.20
N GLU A 118 0.92 -18.16 11.00
CA GLU A 118 1.51 -17.24 11.99
C GLU A 118 0.54 -16.20 12.60
N GLY A 119 -0.77 -16.47 12.57
CA GLY A 119 -1.75 -15.68 13.34
C GLY A 119 -2.18 -14.33 12.74
N TRP A 120 -1.48 -13.80 11.73
CA TRP A 120 -1.96 -12.68 10.91
C TRP A 120 -3.04 -13.14 9.93
N LYS A 121 -4.29 -12.69 10.13
CA LYS A 121 -5.42 -13.07 9.26
C LYS A 121 -6.02 -11.86 8.54
N GLY A 122 -5.33 -10.71 8.48
CA GLY A 122 -5.86 -9.50 7.84
C GLY A 122 -7.17 -9.02 8.47
N ARG A 123 -7.33 -9.14 9.80
CA ARG A 123 -8.51 -8.58 10.49
C ARG A 123 -8.37 -7.07 10.65
N ARG A 124 -9.50 -6.37 10.76
CA ARG A 124 -9.53 -4.91 10.95
C ARG A 124 -8.68 -4.45 12.15
N GLY A 125 -8.75 -5.16 13.28
CA GLY A 125 -7.94 -4.87 14.46
C GLY A 125 -6.43 -4.97 14.19
N GLN A 126 -6.00 -5.96 13.42
CA GLN A 126 -4.59 -6.18 13.10
C GLN A 126 -4.02 -5.06 12.21
N TYR A 127 -4.78 -4.61 11.20
CA TYR A 127 -4.38 -3.45 10.41
C TYR A 127 -4.31 -2.17 11.23
N ARG A 128 -5.24 -1.97 12.18
CA ARG A 128 -5.22 -0.80 13.07
C ARG A 128 -3.97 -0.81 13.96
N GLU A 129 -3.69 -1.93 14.61
CA GLU A 129 -2.51 -2.10 15.47
C GLU A 129 -1.21 -1.81 14.70
N LEU A 130 -1.10 -2.35 13.48
CA LEU A 130 0.05 -2.13 12.61
C LEU A 130 0.21 -0.65 12.22
N LEU A 131 -0.88 0.03 11.85
CA LEU A 131 -0.85 1.47 11.51
C LEU A 131 -0.50 2.33 12.72
N GLU A 132 -1.05 2.02 13.90
CA GLU A 132 -0.75 2.72 15.14
C GLU A 132 0.71 2.52 15.57
N ALA A 133 1.24 1.30 15.44
CA ALA A 133 2.65 0.99 15.69
C ALA A 133 3.59 1.75 14.73
N ALA A 134 3.18 1.94 13.48
CA ALA A 134 3.88 2.80 12.53
C ALA A 134 3.76 4.29 12.88
N GLY A 135 2.94 4.67 13.86
CA GLY A 135 2.62 6.04 14.28
C GLY A 135 1.78 6.80 13.25
N LEU A 136 0.93 6.07 12.52
CA LEU A 136 -0.07 6.61 11.62
C LEU A 136 -1.41 6.67 12.34
N LYS A 137 -2.09 7.82 12.26
CA LYS A 137 -3.43 7.98 12.83
C LYS A 137 -4.48 7.62 11.80
N VAL A 138 -5.35 6.67 12.15
CA VAL A 138 -6.54 6.34 11.37
C VAL A 138 -7.58 7.44 11.58
N GLY A 139 -8.03 8.06 10.48
CA GLY A 139 -9.04 9.13 10.46
C GLY A 139 -10.41 8.64 10.06
#